data_AF-A0A7V9UHV8-F1
#
_entry.id   AF-A0A7V9UHV8-F1
#
_cell.length_a   1.000
_cell.length_b   1.000
_cell.length_c   1.000
_cell.angle_alpha   90.00
_cell.angle_beta   90.00
_cell.angle_gamma   90.00
#
_symmetry.space_group_name_H-M   'P 1'
#
loop_
_entity.id
_entity.type
_entity.pdbx_description
1 polymer ?
#
loop_
_entity_poly.entity_id
_entity_poly.type
_entity_poly.pdbx_seq_one_letter_code
_entity_poly.pdbx_strand_id
1 'polypeptide(L)' 'EYYCANVDSKTDTFFIDPDIENPRAIHVYEKAGFELVGNFIMRNSTFFKDQQSLLMVKKIAPLANS' A
#
# COMPACT_ATOMS: atom_id res chain seq x y z
N GLU A 1 -0.69 5.95 -19.63
CA GLU A 1 -1.18 5.92 -18.23
C GLU A 1 -1.48 4.48 -17.87
N TYR A 2 -0.95 3.97 -16.76
CA TYR A 2 -1.20 2.60 -16.29
C TYR A 2 -2.24 2.67 -15.17
N TYR A 3 -3.51 2.81 -15.54
CA TYR A 3 -4.62 2.73 -14.60
C TYR A 3 -5.49 1.54 -14.98
N CYS A 4 -5.68 0.60 -14.04
CA CYS A 4 -6.63 -0.49 -14.19
C CYS A 4 -7.83 -0.19 -13.30
N ALA A 5 -8.98 0.07 -13.91
CA ALA A 5 -10.23 0.28 -13.18
C ALA A 5 -10.80 -1.03 -12.61
N ASN A 6 -10.35 -2.17 -13.14
CA ASN A 6 -10.84 -3.48 -12.76
C ASN A 6 -9.87 -4.14 -11.78
N VAL A 7 -10.40 -4.54 -10.62
CA VAL A 7 -9.71 -5.36 -9.63
C VAL A 7 -10.19 -6.80 -9.81
N ASP A 8 -9.28 -7.78 -9.73
CA ASP A 8 -9.66 -9.20 -9.73
C ASP A 8 -10.58 -9.50 -8.54
N SER A 9 -11.70 -10.18 -8.77
CA SER A 9 -12.71 -10.45 -7.73
C SER A 9 -12.22 -11.32 -6.57
N LYS A 10 -11.10 -12.03 -6.75
CA LYS A 10 -10.42 -12.82 -5.71
C LYS A 10 -9.42 -11.99 -4.91
N THR A 11 -9.19 -10.74 -5.25
CA THR A 11 -8.30 -9.85 -4.49
C THR A 11 -8.95 -9.51 -3.16
N ASP A 12 -8.29 -9.82 -2.05
CA ASP A 12 -8.74 -9.51 -0.71
C ASP A 12 -7.80 -8.54 0.03
N THR A 13 -6.61 -8.29 -0.51
CA THR A 13 -5.54 -7.57 0.19
C THR A 13 -4.76 -6.68 -0.77
N PHE A 14 -4.54 -5.44 -0.36
CA PHE A 14 -3.68 -4.46 -1.02
C PHE A 14 -2.54 -4.06 -0.10
N PHE A 15 -1.37 -3.88 -0.68
CA PHE A 15 -0.15 -3.45 0.00
C PHE A 15 0.33 -2.12 -0.60
N ILE A 16 0.81 -1.22 0.24
CA ILE A 16 1.46 0.02 -0.18
C ILE A 16 2.60 0.39 0.75
N ASP A 17 3.65 0.98 0.19
CA ASP A 17 4.89 1.28 0.88
C ASP A 17 5.30 2.76 0.81
N PRO A 18 4.53 3.68 1.44
CA PRO A 18 4.92 5.07 1.44
C PRO A 18 6.25 5.26 2.17
N ASP A 19 7.05 6.20 1.64
CA ASP A 19 8.19 6.78 2.33
C ASP A 19 7.76 7.31 3.70
N ILE A 20 8.50 6.96 4.75
CA ILE A 20 8.21 7.42 6.12
C ILE A 20 8.30 8.95 6.24
N GLU A 21 9.13 9.59 5.42
CA GLU A 21 9.31 11.04 5.39
C GLU A 21 8.23 11.77 4.57
N ASN A 22 7.24 11.05 4.04
CA ASN A 22 6.12 11.61 3.30
C ASN A 22 4.79 11.52 4.08
N PRO A 23 4.58 12.35 5.12
CA PRO A 23 3.38 12.31 5.97
C PRO A 23 2.09 12.59 5.18
N ARG A 24 2.18 13.29 4.04
CA ARG A 24 1.04 13.53 3.16
C ARG A 24 0.56 12.24 2.50
N ALA A 25 1.47 11.41 2.01
CA ALA A 25 1.12 10.13 1.40
C ALA A 25 0.51 9.19 2.44
N ILE A 26 1.14 9.10 3.61
CA ILE A 26 0.67 8.28 4.74
C ILE A 26 -0.79 8.64 5.09
N HIS A 27 -1.06 9.93 5.32
CA HIS A 27 -2.41 10.41 5.66
C HIS A 27 -3.46 10.11 4.57
N VAL A 28 -3.08 10.17 3.29
CA VAL A 28 -3.99 9.80 2.18
C VAL A 28 -4.33 8.31 2.23
N TYR A 29 -3.35 7.44 2.50
CA TYR A 29 -3.58 6.00 2.58
C TYR A 29 -4.37 5.60 3.83
N GLU A 30 -4.13 6.22 4.97
CA GLU A 30 -4.96 6.06 6.18
C GLU A 30 -6.43 6.40 5.88
N LYS A 31 -6.67 7.55 5.22
CA LYS A 31 -8.03 7.94 4.80
C LYS A 31 -8.66 6.98 3.79
N ALA A 32 -7.85 6.31 2.97
CA ALA A 32 -8.32 5.29 2.04
C ALA A 32 -8.60 3.93 2.71
N GLY A 33 -8.35 3.82 4.02
CA GLY A 33 -8.60 2.61 4.82
C GLY A 33 -7.42 1.63 4.82
N PHE A 34 -6.20 2.10 4.54
CA PHE A 34 -5.00 1.31 4.79
C PHE A 34 -4.54 1.50 6.24
N GLU A 35 -4.09 0.42 6.86
CA GLU A 35 -3.57 0.40 8.22
C GLU A 35 -2.06 0.17 8.19
N LEU A 36 -1.32 0.86 9.06
CA LEU A 36 0.12 0.60 9.24
C LEU A 36 0.34 -0.76 9.91
N VAL A 37 1.13 -1.62 9.26
CA VAL A 37 1.46 -2.96 9.79
C VAL A 37 2.95 -3.16 10.07
N GLY A 38 3.82 -2.24 9.65
CA GLY A 38 5.24 -2.29 9.97
C GLY A 38 6.09 -1.28 9.20
N ASN A 39 7.40 -1.30 9.47
CA ASN A 39 8.39 -0.46 8.81
C ASN A 39 9.50 -1.36 8.25
N PHE A 40 10.11 -0.97 7.13
CA PHE A 40 11.23 -1.72 6.54
C PHE A 40 12.21 -0.79 5.82
N ILE A 41 13.42 -1.31 5.56
CA ILE A 41 14.46 -0.61 4.80
C ILE A 41 14.53 -1.19 3.40
N MET A 42 14.40 -0.35 2.37
CA MET A 42 14.56 -0.75 0.97
C MET A 42 16.04 -0.96 0.63
N ARG A 43 16.54 -2.19 0.84
CA ARG A 43 17.97 -2.52 0.61
C ARG A 43 18.35 -2.70 -0.86
N ASN A 44 17.44 -3.21 -1.69
CA ASN A 44 17.72 -3.63 -3.07
C ASN A 44 16.90 -2.83 -4.10
N SER A 45 16.74 -1.52 -3.90
CA SER A 45 16.06 -0.67 -4.88
C SER A 45 17.06 0.20 -5.63
N THR A 46 16.80 0.42 -6.93
CA THR A 46 17.64 1.27 -7.79
C THR A 46 17.51 2.75 -7.46
N PHE A 47 16.42 3.18 -6.83
CA PHE A 47 16.07 4.59 -6.63
C PHE A 47 15.95 5.03 -5.16
N PHE A 48 15.68 4.10 -4.24
CA PHE A 48 15.34 4.38 -2.84
C PHE A 48 16.25 3.57 -1.89
N LYS A 49 17.53 3.44 -2.25
CA LYS A 49 18.46 2.57 -1.51
C LYS A 49 18.65 3.11 -0.10
N ASP A 50 18.50 2.22 0.88
CA ASP A 50 18.66 2.50 2.32
C ASP A 50 17.60 3.46 2.90
N GLN A 51 16.52 3.71 2.17
CA GLN A 51 15.39 4.50 2.64
C GLN A 51 14.46 3.66 3.51
N GLN A 52 13.94 4.27 4.58
CA GLN A 52 12.93 3.66 5.43
C GLN A 52 11.54 3.91 4.82
N SER A 53 10.78 2.83 4.65
CA SER A 53 9.41 2.87 4.18
C SER A 53 8.49 2.24 5.22
N LEU A 54 7.22 2.63 5.17
CA LEU A 54 6.17 1.95 5.91
C LEU A 54 5.62 0.80 5.06
N LEU A 55 5.03 -0.21 5.69
CA LEU A 55 4.14 -1.16 5.03
C LEU A 55 2.73 -0.90 5.55
N MET A 56 1.83 -0.52 4.65
CA MET A 56 0.43 -0.33 4.97
C MET A 56 -0.44 -1.31 4.18
N VAL A 57 -1.48 -1.83 4.83
CA VAL A 57 -2.33 -2.89 4.28
C VAL A 57 -3.78 -2.48 4.33
N LYS A 58 -4.50 -2.73 3.24
CA LYS A 58 -5.97 -2.66 3.21
C LYS A 58 -6.52 -4.02 2.85
N LYS A 59 -7.36 -4.57 3.72
CA LYS A 59 -8.14 -5.78 3.43
C LYS A 59 -9.52 -5.39 2.93
N ILE A 60 -9.98 -6.06 1.88
CA ILE A 60 -11.37 -5.98 1.41
C ILE A 60 -11.99 -7.36 1.57
N ALA A 61 -13.26 -7.41 1.97
CA ALA A 61 -13.98 -8.66 1.89
C ALA A 61 -14.05 -9.09 0.41
N PRO A 62 -13.89 -10.38 0.09
CA PRO A 62 -14.22 -10.86 -1.25
C PRO A 62 -15.62 -10.40 -1.60
N LEU A 63 -15.83 -9.90 -2.82
CA LEU A 63 -17.16 -9.59 -3.31
C LEU A 63 -17.98 -10.89 -3.24
N ALA A 64 -18.79 -11.02 -2.19
CA ALA A 64 -19.65 -12.18 -2.01
C ALA A 64 -20.53 -12.26 -3.26
N ASN A 65 -20.58 -13.42 -3.89
CA ASN A 65 -21.47 -13.67 -5.03
C ASN A 65 -22.91 -13.33 -4.58
N SER A 66 -23.41 -12.18 -5.01
CA SER A 66 -24.79 -11.72 -4.86
C SER A 66 -25.70 -12.45 -5.83
#